data_AF-A0A151E582-F1
#
_entry.id   AF-A0A151E582-F1
#
_cell.length_a   1.000
_cell.length_b   1.000
_cell.length_c   1.000
_cell.angle_alpha   90.00
_cell.angle_beta   90.00
_cell.angle_gamma   90.00
#
_symmetry.space_group_name_H-M   'P 1'
#
loop_
_entity.id
_entity.type
_entity.pdbx_description
1 polymer ?
#
loop_
_entity_poly.entity_id
_entity_poly.type
_entity_poly.pdbx_seq_one_letter_code
_entity_poly.pdbx_strand_id
1 'polypeptide(L)'
;MKLKVLIAMTLVFVILFCPINAFSHEDEENNDLHEIDGVVIDNEYPNQSVFGEGIYELYWRIENDIIYMAMIGETTGWVAIGFGPITLHKGGDIVSGWVDDNGTVSIVDCYFPDMYPPHPHDTDQNGTHDIISYNGTEQNNKTIIEFSRKLITGDEHDTDILLNSSLEIMWSLGSTDNWRQKHSKAGFASVNFTAGKSSEKVVVWQGHAIVSIIGLILAIFIVINGAKLTGRIKGKKGVKTYKLHRVFSILFGLFMVGTVFYGLWIVSQHGKPILSSVHGWLGLIIAIFAILQLIPCIFVKNRSKIKIPHMLIGYSLLLLVILQVILGAQIVYGLF
;
A
#
# COMPACT_ATOMS: atom_id res chain seq x y z
N MET A 1 -74.12 9.58 24.29
CA MET A 1 -75.24 8.81 23.70
C MET A 1 -74.95 8.61 22.21
N LYS A 2 -74.76 7.34 21.83
CA LYS A 2 -74.71 6.68 20.51
C LYS A 2 -74.54 7.48 19.20
N LEU A 3 -73.51 7.06 18.48
CA LEU A 3 -73.29 7.02 17.02
C LEU A 3 -74.53 6.55 16.20
N LYS A 4 -74.86 7.24 15.10
CA LYS A 4 -75.01 6.71 13.70
C LYS A 4 -75.93 7.56 12.80
N VAL A 5 -75.34 8.00 11.68
CA VAL A 5 -75.83 7.90 10.28
C VAL A 5 -77.11 8.65 9.88
N LEU A 6 -76.97 9.61 8.96
CA LEU A 6 -77.76 9.62 7.71
C LEU A 6 -77.03 10.37 6.57
N ILE A 7 -76.80 9.62 5.50
CA ILE A 7 -76.35 10.04 4.17
C ILE A 7 -77.60 10.36 3.34
N ALA A 8 -77.62 11.45 2.58
CA ALA A 8 -78.12 11.48 1.19
C ALA A 8 -78.08 12.88 0.56
N MET A 9 -77.32 12.97 -0.54
CA MET A 9 -77.63 13.63 -1.83
C MET A 9 -78.00 15.14 -1.78
N THR A 10 -77.29 16.01 -2.50
CA THR A 10 -77.38 16.09 -3.96
C THR A 10 -76.20 16.89 -4.55
N LEU A 11 -75.64 16.38 -5.65
CA LEU A 11 -74.68 17.01 -6.54
C LEU A 11 -75.09 18.43 -6.97
N VAL A 12 -74.15 19.38 -6.94
CA VAL A 12 -74.09 20.45 -7.94
C VAL A 12 -72.65 20.54 -8.44
N PHE A 13 -72.48 20.11 -9.69
CA PHE A 13 -71.30 20.29 -10.52
C PHE A 13 -71.26 21.76 -10.96
N VAL A 14 -70.24 22.51 -10.53
CA VAL A 14 -69.80 23.72 -11.26
C VAL A 14 -68.29 23.63 -11.38
N ILE A 15 -67.87 23.13 -12.54
CA ILE A 15 -66.54 23.34 -13.09
C ILE A 15 -66.46 24.81 -13.44
N LEU A 16 -65.67 25.59 -12.70
CA LEU A 16 -65.16 26.87 -13.15
C LEU A 16 -63.64 26.86 -13.00
N PHE A 17 -63.01 26.92 -14.17
CA PHE A 17 -61.60 27.10 -14.45
C PHE A 17 -60.91 28.03 -13.45
N CYS A 18 -60.03 27.46 -12.62
CA CYS A 18 -58.91 28.19 -12.05
C CYS A 18 -57.69 27.82 -12.89
N PRO A 19 -56.98 28.77 -13.54
CA PRO A 19 -55.72 28.45 -14.18
C PRO A 19 -54.74 28.05 -13.08
N ILE A 20 -54.32 26.78 -13.11
CA ILE A 20 -53.10 26.35 -12.45
C ILE A 20 -52.01 27.20 -13.08
N ASN A 21 -51.52 28.20 -12.34
CA ASN A 21 -50.20 28.75 -12.63
C ASN A 21 -49.26 27.56 -12.53
N ALA A 22 -48.87 27.01 -13.69
CA ALA A 22 -47.71 26.18 -13.81
C ALA A 22 -46.54 27.06 -13.37
N PHE A 23 -46.17 26.93 -12.10
CA PHE A 23 -44.85 27.32 -11.64
C PHE A 23 -43.91 26.36 -12.37
N SER A 24 -43.44 26.81 -13.53
CA SER A 24 -42.24 26.25 -14.13
C SER A 24 -41.17 26.41 -13.06
N HIS A 25 -40.79 25.29 -12.43
CA HIS A 25 -39.44 25.17 -11.92
C HIS A 25 -38.56 25.35 -13.15
N GLU A 26 -38.07 26.57 -13.36
CA GLU A 26 -36.77 26.74 -13.97
C GLU A 26 -35.84 26.02 -13.00
N ASP A 27 -35.43 24.82 -13.40
CA ASP A 27 -34.24 24.20 -12.83
C ASP A 27 -33.11 25.17 -13.17
N GLU A 28 -32.77 26.05 -12.22
CA GLU A 28 -31.48 26.71 -12.20
C GLU A 28 -30.46 25.56 -12.18
N GLU A 29 -29.90 25.28 -13.36
CA GLU A 29 -28.67 24.53 -13.51
C GLU A 29 -27.58 25.36 -12.81
N ASN A 30 -27.52 25.21 -11.48
CA ASN A 30 -26.48 25.83 -10.68
C ASN A 30 -25.18 25.11 -11.03
N ASN A 31 -24.46 25.69 -12.00
CA ASN A 31 -23.08 25.35 -12.37
C ASN A 31 -22.11 25.79 -11.26
N ASP A 32 -22.43 25.50 -9.99
CA ASP A 32 -21.44 25.60 -8.92
C ASP A 32 -20.50 24.40 -9.10
N LEU A 33 -19.35 24.68 -9.72
CA LEU A 33 -18.21 23.79 -9.74
C LEU A 33 -17.94 23.33 -8.30
N HIS A 34 -17.58 22.06 -8.12
CA HIS A 34 -17.23 21.55 -6.80
C HIS A 34 -16.19 22.45 -6.11
N GLU A 35 -16.53 22.90 -4.91
CA GLU A 35 -15.68 23.76 -4.08
C GLU A 35 -14.45 22.98 -3.59
N ILE A 36 -13.29 23.65 -3.63
CA ILE A 36 -12.01 23.14 -3.12
C ILE A 36 -11.60 24.04 -1.95
N ASP A 37 -11.93 23.65 -0.73
CA ASP A 37 -11.76 24.46 0.48
C ASP A 37 -10.62 24.00 1.40
N GLY A 38 -9.99 22.86 1.07
CA GLY A 38 -8.92 22.24 1.81
C GLY A 38 -9.39 21.36 2.96
N VAL A 39 -10.68 21.02 3.03
CA VAL A 39 -11.30 20.26 4.12
C VAL A 39 -12.26 19.22 3.56
N VAL A 40 -11.93 17.93 3.75
CA VAL A 40 -12.82 16.85 3.33
C VAL A 40 -13.94 16.61 4.35
N ILE A 41 -15.20 16.76 3.94
CA ILE A 41 -16.39 16.47 4.76
C ILE A 41 -17.19 15.26 4.29
N ASP A 42 -18.09 14.76 5.14
CA ASP A 42 -18.90 13.57 4.86
C ASP A 42 -19.74 13.73 3.58
N ASN A 43 -19.61 12.78 2.65
CA ASN A 43 -20.30 12.72 1.35
C ASN A 43 -19.94 13.82 0.35
N GLU A 44 -18.86 14.56 0.59
CA GLU A 44 -18.33 15.52 -0.37
C GLU A 44 -17.86 14.85 -1.67
N TYR A 45 -17.14 13.73 -1.50
CA TYR A 45 -16.69 12.89 -2.59
C TYR A 45 -17.47 11.57 -2.61
N PRO A 46 -17.96 11.13 -3.78
CA PRO A 46 -18.70 9.87 -3.90
C PRO A 46 -17.80 8.63 -3.89
N ASN A 47 -16.50 8.79 -4.15
CA ASN A 47 -15.53 7.70 -4.20
C ASN A 47 -14.36 7.97 -3.26
N GLN A 48 -13.85 6.89 -2.67
CA GLN A 48 -12.69 6.93 -1.79
C GLN A 48 -11.86 5.65 -1.88
N SER A 49 -10.60 5.73 -1.44
CA SER A 49 -9.70 4.59 -1.28
C SER A 49 -8.69 4.87 -0.18
N VAL A 50 -8.26 3.81 0.50
CA VAL A 50 -7.31 3.89 1.60
C VAL A 50 -6.13 2.98 1.30
N PHE A 51 -4.92 3.50 1.43
CA PHE A 51 -3.67 2.81 1.13
C PHE A 51 -2.69 2.88 2.30
N GLY A 52 -1.64 2.05 2.24
CA GLY A 52 -0.54 2.14 3.19
C GLY A 52 -0.90 1.79 4.61
N GLU A 53 -1.90 0.91 4.81
CA GLU A 53 -2.44 0.55 6.13
C GLU A 53 -3.18 1.70 6.83
N GLY A 54 -3.75 2.65 6.07
CA GLY A 54 -4.56 3.75 6.63
C GLY A 54 -3.88 5.11 6.60
N ILE A 55 -2.58 5.16 6.29
CA ILE A 55 -1.79 6.40 6.37
C ILE A 55 -2.02 7.35 5.18
N TYR A 56 -2.67 6.88 4.13
CA TYR A 56 -2.95 7.65 2.94
C TYR A 56 -4.38 7.36 2.47
N GLU A 57 -5.20 8.39 2.36
CA GLU A 57 -6.57 8.33 1.88
C GLU A 57 -6.69 9.17 0.61
N LEU A 58 -7.38 8.64 -0.39
CA LEU A 58 -7.65 9.30 -1.67
C LEU A 58 -9.16 9.38 -1.85
N TYR A 59 -9.68 10.59 -2.03
CA TYR A 59 -11.07 10.85 -2.34
C TYR A 59 -11.16 11.48 -3.72
N TRP A 60 -12.21 11.17 -4.48
CA TRP A 60 -12.39 11.78 -5.79
C TRP A 60 -13.83 11.79 -6.29
N ARG A 61 -14.11 12.77 -7.15
CA ARG A 61 -15.33 12.86 -7.96
C ARG A 61 -14.94 13.25 -9.38
N ILE A 62 -15.76 12.83 -10.33
CA ILE A 62 -15.62 13.24 -11.72
C ILE A 62 -16.87 14.01 -12.09
N GLU A 63 -16.69 15.22 -12.61
CA GLU A 63 -17.77 16.04 -13.15
C GLU A 63 -17.37 16.52 -14.53
N ASN A 64 -18.19 16.20 -15.53
CA ASN A 64 -17.88 16.46 -16.93
C ASN A 64 -16.51 15.87 -17.33
N ASP A 65 -15.56 16.72 -17.73
CA ASP A 65 -14.19 16.37 -18.11
C ASP A 65 -13.16 16.69 -17.01
N ILE A 66 -13.61 17.04 -15.80
CA ILE A 66 -12.75 17.40 -14.67
C ILE A 66 -12.83 16.31 -13.60
N ILE A 67 -11.68 15.97 -13.04
CA ILE A 67 -11.57 15.19 -11.82
C ILE A 67 -11.16 16.11 -10.68
N TYR A 68 -11.86 15.99 -9.56
CA TYR A 68 -11.49 16.62 -8.29
C TYR A 68 -11.03 15.53 -7.35
N MET A 69 -9.94 15.80 -6.64
CA MET A 69 -9.29 14.84 -5.76
C MET A 69 -8.92 15.48 -4.44
N ALA A 70 -9.05 14.73 -3.36
CA ALA A 70 -8.45 15.04 -2.08
C ALA A 70 -7.46 13.94 -1.68
N MET A 71 -6.25 14.35 -1.32
CA MET A 71 -5.20 13.50 -0.76
C MET A 71 -5.08 13.80 0.73
N ILE A 72 -5.24 12.80 1.57
CA ILE A 72 -5.03 12.92 3.02
C ILE A 72 -3.89 12.00 3.41
N GLY A 73 -2.80 12.56 3.93
CA GLY A 73 -1.66 11.80 4.44
C GLY A 73 -1.47 11.99 5.94
N GLU A 74 -1.14 10.93 6.67
CA GLU A 74 -0.69 11.00 8.07
C GLU A 74 0.74 11.55 8.16
N THR A 75 0.87 12.86 7.93
CA THR A 75 2.11 13.62 7.98
C THR A 75 1.87 15.09 8.31
N THR A 76 2.96 15.83 8.53
CA THR A 76 3.02 17.30 8.64
C THR A 76 3.94 17.86 7.55
N GLY A 77 3.73 17.39 6.33
CA GLY A 77 4.65 17.58 5.23
C GLY A 77 3.95 17.29 3.93
N TRP A 78 4.69 17.13 2.84
CA TRP A 78 4.06 16.96 1.54
C TRP A 78 3.33 15.62 1.38
N VAL A 79 2.27 15.63 0.56
CA VAL A 79 1.51 14.46 0.09
C VAL A 79 1.43 14.50 -1.43
N ALA A 80 1.52 13.33 -2.08
CA ALA A 80 1.56 13.27 -3.54
C ALA A 80 0.85 12.04 -4.11
N ILE A 81 0.36 12.20 -5.33
CA ILE A 81 -0.15 11.15 -6.21
C ILE A 81 0.62 11.19 -7.53
N GLY A 82 0.95 10.01 -8.06
CA GLY A 82 1.52 9.86 -9.39
C GLY A 82 0.62 9.03 -10.29
N PHE A 83 0.38 9.46 -11.52
CA PHE A 83 -0.45 8.80 -12.52
C PHE A 83 0.42 8.07 -13.54
N GLY A 84 0.00 6.85 -13.89
CA GLY A 84 0.56 6.10 -15.02
C GLY A 84 2.05 5.73 -14.96
N PRO A 85 2.64 5.36 -13.80
CA PRO A 85 4.07 5.06 -13.75
C PRO A 85 4.45 3.93 -14.71
N ILE A 86 5.40 4.18 -15.61
CA ILE A 86 5.95 3.15 -16.51
C ILE A 86 6.74 2.10 -15.70
N THR A 87 7.51 2.55 -14.70
CA THR A 87 8.19 1.68 -13.74
C THR A 87 8.20 2.32 -12.35
N LEU A 88 8.74 1.60 -11.36
CA LEU A 88 8.94 2.11 -9.99
C LEU A 88 9.64 3.48 -9.92
N HIS A 89 10.42 3.84 -10.96
CA HIS A 89 11.25 5.04 -11.00
C HIS A 89 11.22 5.73 -12.37
N LYS A 90 10.14 5.64 -13.15
CA LYS A 90 10.08 6.26 -14.48
C LYS A 90 8.66 6.54 -14.95
N GLY A 91 8.48 7.70 -15.57
CA GLY A 91 7.32 8.05 -16.38
C GLY A 91 6.05 8.21 -15.56
N GLY A 92 6.15 8.92 -14.43
CA GLY A 92 4.99 9.31 -13.65
C GLY A 92 4.73 10.80 -13.83
N ASP A 93 3.49 11.13 -14.17
CA ASP A 93 2.83 12.44 -14.01
C ASP A 93 2.51 12.57 -12.51
N ILE A 94 3.04 13.57 -11.82
CA ILE A 94 3.02 13.66 -10.35
C ILE A 94 2.45 15.01 -9.91
N VAL A 95 1.44 14.91 -9.06
CA VAL A 95 0.90 16.06 -8.32
C VAL A 95 1.31 15.91 -6.86
N SER A 96 2.00 16.93 -6.32
CA SER A 96 2.46 16.95 -4.93
C SER A 96 2.11 18.28 -4.27
N GLY A 97 1.56 18.24 -3.06
CA GLY A 97 1.19 19.45 -2.32
C GLY A 97 1.54 19.38 -0.85
N TRP A 98 1.65 20.54 -0.22
CA TRP A 98 1.94 20.72 1.20
C TRP A 98 1.35 22.04 1.72
N VAL A 99 1.35 22.21 3.03
CA VAL A 99 0.92 23.44 3.70
C VAL A 99 2.08 23.94 4.54
N ASP A 100 2.63 25.10 4.19
CA ASP A 100 3.73 25.71 4.95
C ASP A 100 3.26 26.10 6.37
N ASP A 101 4.20 26.28 7.32
CA ASP A 101 3.94 26.72 8.71
C ASP A 101 3.04 27.97 8.84
N ASN A 102 3.01 28.83 7.82
CA ASN A 102 2.20 30.06 7.79
C ASN A 102 0.78 29.85 7.23
N GLY A 103 0.41 28.62 6.87
CA GLY A 103 -0.86 28.26 6.26
C GLY A 103 -0.91 28.41 4.74
N THR A 104 0.20 28.76 4.08
CA THR A 104 0.25 28.83 2.62
C THR A 104 0.21 27.42 2.04
N VAL A 105 -0.80 27.17 1.21
CA VAL A 105 -0.92 25.94 0.44
C VAL A 105 -0.08 26.05 -0.82
N SER A 106 0.73 25.03 -1.09
CA SER A 106 1.51 24.92 -2.31
C SER A 106 1.23 23.59 -3.00
N ILE A 107 1.22 23.60 -4.33
CA ILE A 107 1.12 22.40 -5.16
C ILE A 107 2.11 22.50 -6.31
N VAL A 108 2.63 21.36 -6.73
CA VAL A 108 3.53 21.23 -7.88
C VAL A 108 3.04 20.12 -8.79
N ASP A 109 3.19 20.40 -10.08
CA ASP A 109 2.94 19.48 -11.19
C ASP A 109 4.29 19.11 -11.80
N CYS A 110 4.59 17.82 -11.84
CA CYS A 110 5.92 17.31 -12.15
C CYS A 110 5.87 15.99 -12.91
N TYR A 111 6.66 15.88 -13.96
CA TYR A 111 6.89 14.64 -14.68
C TYR A 111 8.27 14.09 -14.40
N PHE A 112 8.36 12.78 -14.23
CA PHE A 112 9.63 12.11 -13.97
C PHE A 112 10.16 11.32 -15.18
N PRO A 113 11.09 11.88 -15.98
CA PRO A 113 11.58 11.22 -17.18
C PRO A 113 12.52 10.03 -16.89
N ASP A 114 13.29 10.08 -15.79
CA ASP A 114 14.31 9.08 -15.44
C ASP A 114 14.61 9.03 -13.92
N MET A 115 15.22 7.92 -13.49
CA MET A 115 15.41 7.40 -12.12
C MET A 115 15.92 8.32 -10.98
N TYR A 116 16.38 9.55 -11.22
CA TYR A 116 17.07 10.34 -10.18
C TYR A 116 16.37 11.66 -9.81
N PRO A 117 16.17 11.95 -8.51
CA PRO A 117 15.66 13.24 -8.06
C PRO A 117 16.63 14.38 -8.45
N PRO A 118 16.12 15.62 -8.57
CA PRO A 118 14.75 16.05 -8.27
C PRO A 118 13.74 15.70 -9.35
N HIS A 119 12.46 15.62 -9.00
CA HIS A 119 11.36 15.65 -9.97
C HIS A 119 11.29 17.09 -10.54
N PRO A 120 11.59 17.32 -11.82
CA PRO A 120 11.47 18.65 -12.43
C PRO A 120 9.99 18.99 -12.60
N HIS A 121 9.67 20.29 -12.64
CA HIS A 121 8.34 20.73 -13.04
C HIS A 121 8.09 20.36 -14.51
N ASP A 122 6.84 20.13 -14.88
CA ASP A 122 6.46 19.88 -16.28
C ASP A 122 6.83 21.03 -17.19
N THR A 123 6.62 22.26 -16.71
CA THR A 123 6.98 23.49 -17.42
C THR A 123 8.48 23.61 -17.68
N ASP A 124 9.33 22.95 -16.89
CA ASP A 124 10.79 22.91 -17.11
C ASP A 124 11.17 21.89 -18.20
N GLN A 125 10.23 21.05 -18.62
CA GLN A 125 10.41 19.93 -19.55
C GLN A 125 9.61 20.09 -20.85
N ASN A 126 9.06 21.27 -21.12
CA ASN A 126 8.17 21.57 -22.25
C ASN A 126 6.71 21.10 -22.10
N GLY A 127 6.30 20.71 -20.89
CA GLY A 127 4.89 20.49 -20.53
C GLY A 127 4.19 21.75 -20.02
N THR A 128 3.00 21.56 -19.47
CA THR A 128 2.12 22.58 -18.91
C THR A 128 1.92 22.39 -17.41
N HIS A 129 1.21 23.32 -16.78
CA HIS A 129 0.76 23.15 -15.40
C HIS A 129 -0.74 22.94 -15.48
N ASP A 130 -1.20 21.72 -15.20
CA ASP A 130 -2.54 21.25 -15.52
C ASP A 130 -3.48 21.19 -14.31
N ILE A 131 -3.02 21.68 -13.16
CA ILE A 131 -3.85 21.95 -11.99
C ILE A 131 -4.71 23.20 -12.22
N ILE A 132 -6.03 23.02 -12.19
CA ILE A 132 -7.02 24.08 -12.40
C ILE A 132 -7.25 24.89 -11.11
N SER A 133 -7.39 24.19 -9.99
CA SER A 133 -7.60 24.78 -8.67
C SER A 133 -7.10 23.84 -7.59
N TYR A 134 -6.67 24.38 -6.45
CA TYR A 134 -6.16 23.62 -5.32
C TYR A 134 -6.34 24.39 -4.02
N ASN A 135 -6.42 23.65 -2.92
CA ASN A 135 -6.41 24.17 -1.56
C ASN A 135 -5.95 23.07 -0.60
N GLY A 136 -5.79 23.37 0.67
CA GLY A 136 -5.28 22.41 1.63
C GLY A 136 -5.26 22.91 3.06
N THR A 137 -5.25 21.95 3.97
CA THR A 137 -5.17 22.20 5.41
C THR A 137 -4.21 21.21 6.03
N GLU A 138 -3.42 21.67 6.99
CA GLU A 138 -2.67 20.78 7.87
C GLU A 138 -3.22 20.89 9.30
N GLN A 139 -3.70 19.77 9.83
CA GLN A 139 -4.20 19.69 11.19
C GLN A 139 -4.12 18.26 11.73
N ASN A 140 -3.94 18.10 13.04
CA ASN A 140 -3.94 16.79 13.71
C ASN A 140 -2.95 15.77 13.13
N ASN A 141 -1.74 16.20 12.73
CA ASN A 141 -0.73 15.38 12.02
C ASN A 141 -1.26 14.76 10.72
N LYS A 142 -2.17 15.46 10.04
CA LYS A 142 -2.61 15.14 8.69
C LYS A 142 -2.47 16.37 7.81
N THR A 143 -1.89 16.16 6.64
CA THR A 143 -1.89 17.12 5.54
C THR A 143 -2.98 16.70 4.55
N ILE A 144 -3.89 17.62 4.26
CA ILE A 144 -4.98 17.47 3.30
C ILE A 144 -4.66 18.40 2.13
N ILE A 145 -4.62 17.86 0.92
CA ILE A 145 -4.47 18.63 -0.32
C ILE A 145 -5.61 18.25 -1.24
N GLU A 146 -6.38 19.24 -1.65
CA GLU A 146 -7.43 19.11 -2.63
C GLU A 146 -7.02 19.81 -3.91
N PHE A 147 -7.34 19.21 -5.06
CA PHE A 147 -7.06 19.80 -6.35
C PHE A 147 -8.00 19.28 -7.44
N SER A 148 -8.06 20.02 -8.55
CA SER A 148 -8.78 19.62 -9.75
C SER A 148 -7.89 19.69 -10.98
N ARG A 149 -8.03 18.74 -11.90
CA ARG A 149 -7.43 18.76 -13.24
C ARG A 149 -8.36 18.14 -14.27
N LYS A 150 -8.08 18.36 -15.56
CA LYS A 150 -8.82 17.65 -16.62
C LYS A 150 -8.47 16.16 -16.62
N LEU A 151 -9.42 15.34 -17.04
CA LEU A 151 -9.20 13.92 -17.30
C LEU A 151 -8.22 13.68 -18.47
N ILE A 152 -8.26 14.58 -19.46
CA ILE A 152 -7.38 14.60 -20.63
C ILE A 152 -6.84 16.02 -20.73
N THR A 153 -5.55 16.21 -20.47
CA THR A 153 -4.92 17.53 -20.41
C THR A 153 -4.37 17.95 -21.76
N GLY A 154 -3.89 16.98 -22.55
CA GLY A 154 -3.24 17.22 -23.83
C GLY A 154 -1.75 17.53 -23.71
N ASP A 155 -1.18 17.46 -22.50
CA ASP A 155 0.25 17.49 -22.27
C ASP A 155 0.86 16.10 -22.55
N GLU A 156 2.03 16.05 -23.21
CA GLU A 156 2.78 14.82 -23.48
C GLU A 156 3.42 14.22 -22.22
N HIS A 157 3.51 15.01 -21.14
CA HIS A 157 4.05 14.61 -19.85
C HIS A 157 2.99 14.10 -18.88
N ASP A 158 1.72 14.28 -19.22
CA ASP A 158 0.59 13.86 -18.41
C ASP A 158 0.08 12.47 -18.79
N THR A 159 -0.53 11.82 -17.81
CA THR A 159 -1.28 10.58 -18.05
C THR A 159 -2.78 10.83 -18.06
N ASP A 160 -3.39 10.60 -19.22
CA ASP A 160 -4.85 10.62 -19.36
C ASP A 160 -5.55 9.63 -18.41
N ILE A 161 -6.57 10.11 -17.72
CA ILE A 161 -7.47 9.31 -16.90
C ILE A 161 -8.65 8.84 -17.76
N LEU A 162 -8.47 7.70 -18.42
CA LEU A 162 -9.50 7.14 -19.30
C LEU A 162 -10.66 6.53 -18.50
N LEU A 163 -11.87 6.99 -18.80
CA LEU A 163 -13.10 6.49 -18.19
C LEU A 163 -13.26 4.98 -18.37
N ASN A 164 -13.84 4.32 -17.36
CA ASN A 164 -14.11 2.88 -17.32
C ASN A 164 -12.87 1.98 -17.44
N SER A 165 -11.66 2.54 -17.26
CA SER A 165 -10.41 1.79 -17.22
C SER A 165 -9.76 1.86 -15.85
N SER A 166 -8.87 0.91 -15.56
CA SER A 166 -8.03 0.96 -14.37
C SER A 166 -6.70 1.62 -14.73
N LEU A 167 -6.33 2.65 -13.97
CA LEU A 167 -5.07 3.34 -14.06
C LEU A 167 -4.15 2.91 -12.91
N GLU A 168 -2.87 2.72 -13.20
CA GLU A 168 -1.89 2.54 -12.13
C GLU A 168 -1.53 3.89 -11.54
N ILE A 169 -1.47 3.95 -10.21
CA ILE A 169 -1.07 5.14 -9.48
C ILE A 169 0.06 4.82 -8.50
N MET A 170 0.78 5.87 -8.12
CA MET A 170 1.64 5.92 -6.95
C MET A 170 1.02 6.84 -5.92
N TRP A 171 1.16 6.51 -4.65
CA TRP A 171 0.88 7.42 -3.55
C TRP A 171 2.14 7.57 -2.71
N SER A 172 2.36 8.77 -2.17
CA SER A 172 3.50 9.01 -1.29
C SER A 172 3.29 10.19 -0.36
N LEU A 173 4.05 10.22 0.72
CA LEU A 173 4.08 11.32 1.68
C LEU A 173 5.50 11.53 2.21
N GLY A 174 5.86 12.77 2.46
CA GLY A 174 7.13 13.21 3.02
C GLY A 174 6.98 13.71 4.46
N SER A 175 8.06 13.69 5.23
CA SER A 175 8.07 14.15 6.63
C SER A 175 8.42 15.63 6.79
N THR A 176 8.52 16.37 5.69
CA THR A 176 8.83 17.81 5.66
C THR A 176 8.08 18.45 4.50
N ASP A 177 8.00 19.77 4.46
CA ASP A 177 7.43 20.54 3.34
C ASP A 177 8.35 20.60 2.11
N ASN A 178 9.57 20.09 2.23
CA ASN A 178 10.49 20.04 1.11
C ASN A 178 10.13 18.85 0.20
N TRP A 179 9.23 19.11 -0.76
CA TRP A 179 8.75 18.15 -1.76
C TRP A 179 9.86 17.52 -2.61
N ARG A 180 11.06 18.12 -2.67
CA ARG A 180 12.22 17.55 -3.36
C ARG A 180 12.96 16.49 -2.52
N GLN A 181 12.64 16.36 -1.24
CA GLN A 181 13.18 15.28 -0.40
C GLN A 181 12.51 13.96 -0.73
N LYS A 182 13.23 12.85 -0.49
CA LYS A 182 12.68 11.50 -0.64
C LYS A 182 11.49 11.32 0.30
N HIS A 183 10.41 10.74 -0.21
CA HIS A 183 9.24 10.33 0.60
C HIS A 183 9.65 9.48 1.81
N SER A 184 8.92 9.63 2.91
CA SER A 184 9.07 8.76 4.08
C SER A 184 8.30 7.44 3.88
N LYS A 185 7.19 7.48 3.14
CA LYS A 185 6.35 6.33 2.75
C LYS A 185 5.84 6.50 1.33
N ALA A 186 5.73 5.40 0.61
CA ALA A 186 5.15 5.35 -0.71
C ALA A 186 4.61 3.95 -1.03
N GLY A 187 3.71 3.87 -2.00
CA GLY A 187 3.17 2.61 -2.52
C GLY A 187 2.55 2.78 -3.90
N PHE A 188 2.02 1.67 -4.41
CA PHE A 188 1.40 1.58 -5.72
C PHE A 188 -0.03 1.08 -5.56
N ALA A 189 -0.93 1.55 -6.41
CA ALA A 189 -2.28 1.02 -6.49
C ALA A 189 -2.75 0.99 -7.94
N SER A 190 -3.81 0.22 -8.20
CA SER A 190 -4.59 0.33 -9.43
C SER A 190 -5.97 0.88 -9.07
N VAL A 191 -6.40 1.95 -9.72
CA VAL A 191 -7.63 2.67 -9.45
C VAL A 191 -8.47 2.77 -10.72
N ASN A 192 -9.72 2.36 -10.64
CA ASN A 192 -10.74 2.65 -11.64
C ASN A 192 -11.57 3.83 -11.12
N PHE A 193 -11.24 5.03 -11.59
CA PHE A 193 -11.83 6.28 -11.07
C PHE A 193 -13.33 6.38 -11.36
N THR A 194 -13.80 5.84 -12.48
CA THR A 194 -15.24 5.83 -12.79
C THR A 194 -16.02 4.85 -11.93
N ALA A 195 -15.45 3.66 -11.68
CA ALA A 195 -16.14 2.59 -10.94
C ALA A 195 -16.00 2.72 -9.41
N GLY A 196 -15.22 3.66 -8.90
CA GLY A 196 -14.99 3.81 -7.46
C GLY A 196 -14.20 2.65 -6.85
N LYS A 197 -13.39 1.94 -7.63
CA LYS A 197 -12.71 0.70 -7.21
C LYS A 197 -11.21 0.86 -7.24
N SER A 198 -10.53 0.36 -6.21
CA SER A 198 -9.07 0.32 -6.17
C SER A 198 -8.51 -0.99 -5.63
N SER A 199 -7.23 -1.24 -5.89
CA SER A 199 -6.47 -2.35 -5.31
C SER A 199 -5.04 -1.90 -5.05
N GLU A 200 -4.57 -1.98 -3.80
CA GLU A 200 -3.19 -1.67 -3.47
C GLU A 200 -2.26 -2.77 -3.98
N LYS A 201 -1.22 -2.39 -4.73
CA LYS A 201 -0.19 -3.32 -5.20
C LYS A 201 0.85 -3.49 -4.12
N VAL A 202 0.79 -4.61 -3.42
CA VAL A 202 1.87 -5.03 -2.53
C VAL A 202 3.06 -5.44 -3.39
N VAL A 203 4.12 -4.64 -3.39
CA VAL A 203 5.37 -4.99 -4.07
C VAL A 203 6.01 -6.16 -3.31
N VAL A 204 5.72 -7.35 -3.78
CA VAL A 204 6.34 -8.58 -3.29
C VAL A 204 7.70 -8.72 -3.95
N TRP A 205 8.75 -8.61 -3.16
CA TRP A 205 10.11 -8.88 -3.63
C TRP A 205 10.25 -10.35 -3.99
N GLN A 206 10.23 -10.68 -5.29
CA GLN A 206 10.49 -12.03 -5.78
C GLN A 206 11.80 -12.61 -5.22
N GLY A 207 12.80 -11.76 -4.98
CA GLY A 207 14.05 -12.13 -4.29
C GLY A 207 13.82 -12.68 -2.88
N HIS A 208 12.93 -12.07 -2.08
CA HIS A 208 12.60 -12.55 -0.73
C HIS A 208 11.91 -13.92 -0.77
N ALA A 209 11.03 -14.14 -1.75
CA ALA A 209 10.38 -15.43 -1.96
C ALA A 209 11.42 -16.52 -2.34
N ILE A 210 12.33 -16.22 -3.27
CA ILE A 210 13.41 -17.13 -3.68
C ILE A 210 14.32 -17.47 -2.49
N VAL A 211 14.74 -16.47 -1.72
CA VAL A 211 15.55 -16.64 -0.51
C VAL A 211 14.84 -17.55 0.50
N SER A 212 13.54 -17.38 0.69
CA SER A 212 12.75 -18.21 1.61
C SER A 212 12.65 -19.67 1.15
N ILE A 213 12.51 -19.92 -0.16
CA ILE A 213 12.49 -21.27 -0.75
C ILE A 213 13.87 -21.95 -0.59
N ILE A 214 14.96 -21.24 -0.88
CA ILE A 214 16.33 -21.75 -0.69
C ILE A 214 16.55 -22.12 0.78
N GLY A 215 16.13 -21.25 1.71
CA GLY A 215 16.19 -21.50 3.14
C GLY A 215 15.43 -22.77 3.55
N LEU A 216 14.21 -22.96 3.03
CA LEU A 216 13.40 -24.14 3.31
C LEU A 216 14.08 -25.44 2.81
N ILE A 217 14.60 -25.43 1.58
CA ILE A 217 15.31 -26.58 1.02
C ILE A 217 16.53 -26.95 1.88
N LEU A 218 17.32 -25.95 2.30
CA LEU A 218 18.46 -26.14 3.19
C LEU A 218 18.03 -26.70 4.55
N ALA A 219 16.96 -26.18 5.15
CA ALA A 219 16.44 -26.66 6.44
C ALA A 219 15.99 -28.12 6.37
N ILE A 220 15.23 -28.50 5.33
CA ILE A 220 14.81 -29.88 5.08
C ILE A 220 16.04 -30.79 4.92
N PHE A 221 17.02 -30.37 4.13
CA PHE A 221 18.25 -31.12 3.91
C PHE A 221 19.02 -31.35 5.23
N ILE A 222 19.13 -30.33 6.08
CA ILE A 222 19.80 -30.42 7.39
C ILE A 222 19.08 -31.41 8.30
N VAL A 223 17.74 -31.34 8.37
CA VAL A 223 16.92 -32.23 9.20
C VAL A 223 17.01 -33.68 8.72
N ILE A 224 16.97 -33.93 7.40
CA ILE A 224 17.16 -35.28 6.84
C ILE A 224 18.53 -35.84 7.21
N ASN A 225 19.60 -35.04 7.10
CA ASN A 225 20.94 -35.48 7.48
C ASN A 225 21.06 -35.68 9.00
N GLY A 226 20.42 -34.85 9.82
CA GLY A 226 20.32 -35.05 11.27
C GLY A 226 19.60 -36.36 11.64
N ALA A 227 18.49 -36.65 10.97
CA ALA A 227 17.74 -37.90 11.15
C ALA A 227 18.59 -39.12 10.80
N LYS A 228 19.38 -39.07 9.71
CA LYS A 228 20.36 -40.12 9.34
C LYS A 228 21.42 -40.34 10.42
N LEU A 229 21.97 -39.26 11.01
CA LEU A 229 22.95 -39.37 12.10
C LEU A 229 22.39 -40.04 13.36
N THR A 230 21.09 -39.87 13.60
CA THR A 230 20.41 -40.51 14.73
C THR A 230 19.88 -41.91 14.43
N GLY A 231 20.09 -42.43 13.21
CA GLY A 231 19.62 -43.74 12.80
C GLY A 231 18.13 -43.82 12.44
N ARG A 232 17.42 -42.69 12.42
CA ARG A 232 15.97 -42.63 12.09
C ARG A 232 15.69 -42.84 10.60
N ILE A 233 16.63 -42.45 9.75
CA ILE A 233 16.57 -42.62 8.29
C ILE A 233 17.82 -43.36 7.84
N LYS A 234 17.67 -44.31 6.91
CA LYS A 234 18.82 -45.04 6.34
C LYS A 234 19.75 -44.08 5.59
N GLY A 235 21.02 -44.08 5.98
CA GLY A 235 22.09 -43.36 5.27
C GLY A 235 22.72 -44.21 4.17
N LYS A 236 23.35 -43.56 3.18
CA LYS A 236 24.16 -44.24 2.15
C LYS A 236 25.56 -44.52 2.69
N LYS A 237 26.07 -45.74 2.51
CA LYS A 237 27.46 -46.11 2.89
C LYS A 237 28.46 -45.22 2.13
N GLY A 238 29.55 -44.83 2.81
CA GLY A 238 30.61 -43.98 2.25
C GLY A 238 30.35 -42.47 2.35
N VAL A 239 29.13 -42.03 2.69
CA VAL A 239 28.82 -40.61 2.85
C VAL A 239 29.23 -40.12 4.25
N LYS A 240 30.06 -39.07 4.30
CA LYS A 240 30.46 -38.39 5.55
C LYS A 240 29.32 -37.52 6.10
N THR A 241 28.20 -38.14 6.47
CA THR A 241 26.93 -37.49 6.87
C THR A 241 27.12 -36.44 7.97
N TYR A 242 27.99 -36.71 8.95
CA TYR A 242 28.26 -35.77 10.05
C TYR A 242 28.95 -34.49 9.55
N LYS A 243 29.95 -34.63 8.66
CA LYS A 243 30.64 -33.48 8.06
C LYS A 243 29.65 -32.65 7.24
N LEU A 244 28.78 -33.32 6.48
CA LEU A 244 27.75 -32.69 5.66
C LEU A 244 26.76 -31.90 6.53
N HIS A 245 26.16 -32.55 7.53
CA HIS A 245 25.24 -31.88 8.47
C HIS A 245 25.89 -30.66 9.14
N ARG A 246 27.14 -30.79 9.63
CA ARG A 246 27.86 -29.68 10.25
C ARG A 246 28.07 -28.50 9.29
N VAL A 247 28.59 -28.76 8.09
CA VAL A 247 28.89 -27.70 7.11
C VAL A 247 27.60 -26.97 6.70
N PHE A 248 26.56 -27.72 6.34
CA PHE A 248 25.30 -27.13 5.92
C PHE A 248 24.56 -26.41 7.05
N SER A 249 24.69 -26.88 8.31
CA SER A 249 24.12 -26.16 9.46
C SER A 249 24.79 -24.81 9.69
N ILE A 250 26.12 -24.72 9.51
CA ILE A 250 26.85 -23.45 9.60
C ILE A 250 26.45 -22.51 8.47
N LEU A 251 26.40 -23.03 7.23
CA LEU A 251 25.98 -22.25 6.05
C LEU A 251 24.55 -21.74 6.19
N PHE A 252 23.62 -22.58 6.67
CA PHE A 252 22.25 -22.17 6.93
C PHE A 252 22.18 -21.09 8.02
N GLY A 253 22.97 -21.20 9.08
CA GLY A 253 23.12 -20.16 10.08
C GLY A 253 23.53 -18.81 9.50
N LEU A 254 24.63 -18.80 8.74
CA LEU A 254 25.14 -17.60 8.06
C LEU A 254 24.13 -17.04 7.06
N PHE A 255 23.47 -17.92 6.31
CA PHE A 255 22.40 -17.56 5.39
C PHE A 255 21.26 -16.84 6.13
N MET A 256 20.73 -17.42 7.21
CA MET A 256 19.66 -16.81 8.00
C MET A 256 20.04 -15.43 8.54
N VAL A 257 21.26 -15.27 9.06
CA VAL A 257 21.77 -13.96 9.49
C VAL A 257 21.81 -12.97 8.31
N GLY A 258 22.31 -13.41 7.15
CA GLY A 258 22.32 -12.62 5.92
C GLY A 258 20.92 -12.19 5.47
N THR A 259 19.91 -13.07 5.62
CA THR A 259 18.52 -12.72 5.28
C THR A 259 17.92 -11.65 6.18
N VAL A 260 18.33 -11.57 7.45
CA VAL A 260 17.90 -10.48 8.35
C VAL A 260 18.48 -9.15 7.89
N PHE A 261 19.78 -9.09 7.56
CA PHE A 261 20.40 -7.88 7.02
C PHE A 261 19.80 -7.48 5.67
N TYR A 262 19.54 -8.46 4.80
CA TYR A 262 18.85 -8.22 3.54
C TYR A 262 17.45 -7.63 3.77
N GLY A 263 16.68 -8.19 4.70
CA GLY A 263 15.37 -7.65 5.09
C GLY A 263 15.46 -6.23 5.65
N LEU A 264 16.44 -5.94 6.52
CA LEU A 264 16.66 -4.60 7.08
C LEU A 264 17.04 -3.58 6.00
N TRP A 265 17.88 -3.99 5.05
CA TRP A 265 18.25 -3.16 3.91
C TRP A 265 17.05 -2.84 3.03
N ILE A 266 16.21 -3.83 2.71
CA ILE A 266 14.95 -3.62 1.97
C ILE A 266 14.05 -2.64 2.74
N VAL A 267 13.84 -2.88 4.04
CA VAL A 267 13.04 -1.98 4.90
C VAL A 267 13.56 -0.55 4.89
N SER A 268 14.88 -0.35 4.93
CA SER A 268 15.47 1.00 4.91
C SER A 268 15.20 1.76 3.60
N GLN A 269 14.91 1.05 2.50
CA GLN A 269 14.57 1.70 1.23
C GLN A 269 13.10 2.13 1.14
N HIS A 270 12.21 1.44 1.85
CA HIS A 270 10.75 1.56 1.69
C HIS A 270 10.01 2.08 2.93
N GLY A 271 10.74 2.41 4.01
CA GLY A 271 10.20 3.08 5.19
C GLY A 271 9.26 2.22 6.05
N LYS A 272 8.90 1.00 5.68
CA LYS A 272 8.05 0.10 6.49
C LYS A 272 8.87 -0.65 7.54
N PRO A 273 8.61 -0.51 8.86
CA PRO A 273 9.35 -1.22 9.89
C PRO A 273 9.30 -2.74 9.70
N ILE A 274 10.42 -3.44 9.92
CA ILE A 274 10.48 -4.91 9.72
C ILE A 274 9.53 -5.68 10.65
N LEU A 275 9.14 -5.07 11.78
CA LEU A 275 8.26 -5.67 12.80
C LEU A 275 6.82 -5.14 12.73
N SER A 276 6.40 -4.52 11.63
CA SER A 276 5.00 -4.09 11.46
C SER A 276 4.06 -5.26 11.10
N SER A 277 4.60 -6.40 10.69
CA SER A 277 3.81 -7.56 10.25
C SER A 277 4.13 -8.84 11.02
N VAL A 278 3.16 -9.75 11.08
CA VAL A 278 3.34 -11.11 11.65
C VAL A 278 4.48 -11.85 10.94
N HIS A 279 4.61 -11.67 9.61
CA HIS A 279 5.69 -12.24 8.80
C HIS A 279 7.06 -11.73 9.22
N GLY A 280 7.16 -10.44 9.56
CA GLY A 280 8.36 -9.82 10.09
C GLY A 280 8.78 -10.39 11.44
N TRP A 281 7.84 -10.48 12.38
CA TRP A 281 8.06 -11.07 13.70
C TRP A 281 8.48 -12.54 13.63
N LEU A 282 7.83 -13.33 12.79
CA LEU A 282 8.15 -14.74 12.61
C LEU A 282 9.55 -14.92 12.02
N GLY A 283 9.95 -14.06 11.06
CA GLY A 283 11.33 -14.01 10.54
C GLY A 283 12.39 -13.76 11.62
N LEU A 284 12.14 -12.82 12.54
CA LEU A 284 13.04 -12.54 13.66
C LEU A 284 13.16 -13.73 14.62
N ILE A 285 12.05 -14.39 14.95
CA ILE A 285 12.04 -15.58 15.81
C ILE A 285 12.89 -16.71 15.19
N ILE A 286 12.76 -16.93 13.88
CA ILE A 286 13.56 -17.93 13.15
C ILE A 286 15.06 -17.60 13.24
N ALA A 287 15.44 -16.33 13.06
CA ALA A 287 16.84 -15.91 13.18
C ALA A 287 17.39 -16.16 14.59
N ILE A 288 16.61 -15.85 15.63
CA ILE A 288 16.99 -16.14 17.04
C ILE A 288 17.17 -17.65 17.24
N PHE A 289 16.24 -18.47 16.77
CA PHE A 289 16.33 -19.92 16.90
C PHE A 289 17.55 -20.49 16.14
N ALA A 290 17.86 -19.96 14.95
CA ALA A 290 19.04 -20.35 14.19
C ALA A 290 20.35 -20.04 14.95
N ILE A 291 20.43 -18.89 15.63
CA ILE A 291 21.57 -18.53 16.48
C ILE A 291 21.66 -19.46 17.70
N LEU A 292 20.53 -19.72 18.38
CA LEU A 292 20.46 -20.66 19.51
C LEU A 292 20.82 -22.09 19.12
N GLN A 293 20.62 -22.48 17.86
CA GLN A 293 21.04 -23.77 17.32
C GLN A 293 22.59 -23.88 17.22
N LEU A 294 23.28 -22.78 16.92
CA LEU A 294 24.72 -22.73 16.62
C LEU A 294 25.60 -22.56 17.86
N ILE A 295 25.26 -21.61 18.73
CA ILE A 295 26.10 -21.22 19.87
C ILE A 295 26.43 -22.41 20.78
N PRO A 296 25.46 -23.23 21.26
CA PRO A 296 25.75 -24.36 22.14
C PRO A 296 26.67 -25.40 21.50
N CYS A 297 26.61 -25.55 20.17
CA CYS A 297 27.44 -26.50 19.43
C CYS A 297 28.94 -26.12 19.40
N ILE A 298 29.26 -24.84 19.65
CA ILE A 298 30.63 -24.32 19.69
C ILE A 298 31.21 -24.44 21.11
N PHE A 299 30.43 -24.09 22.13
CA PHE A 299 30.94 -23.94 23.51
C PHE A 299 30.79 -25.20 24.37
N VAL A 300 29.83 -26.08 24.08
CA VAL A 300 29.58 -27.25 24.93
C VAL A 300 30.46 -28.43 24.54
N LYS A 301 31.44 -28.75 25.39
CA LYS A 301 32.36 -29.89 25.19
C LYS A 301 31.63 -31.25 25.21
N ASN A 302 30.66 -31.44 26.11
CA ASN A 302 29.91 -32.68 26.22
C ASN A 302 28.61 -32.65 25.39
N ARG A 303 28.67 -33.21 24.19
CA ARG A 303 27.59 -33.16 23.21
C ARG A 303 26.35 -33.96 23.58
N SER A 304 26.45 -34.94 24.49
CA SER A 304 25.27 -35.72 24.90
C SER A 304 24.24 -34.84 25.63
N LYS A 305 24.70 -33.84 26.39
CA LYS A 305 23.84 -32.90 27.12
C LYS A 305 23.01 -31.97 26.21
N ILE A 306 23.53 -31.66 25.02
CA ILE A 306 22.86 -30.74 24.08
C ILE A 306 22.14 -31.46 22.93
N LYS A 307 22.25 -32.78 22.83
CA LYS A 307 21.70 -33.54 21.70
C LYS A 307 20.17 -33.39 21.57
N ILE A 308 19.45 -33.60 22.66
CA ILE A 308 17.98 -33.49 22.69
C ILE A 308 17.52 -32.05 22.42
N PRO A 309 18.00 -31.02 23.16
CA PRO A 309 17.56 -29.65 22.89
C PRO A 309 17.93 -29.20 21.48
N HIS A 310 19.11 -29.55 20.96
CA HIS A 310 19.50 -29.26 19.57
C HIS A 310 18.50 -29.86 18.56
N MET A 311 18.07 -31.09 18.76
CA MET A 311 17.08 -31.71 17.88
C MET A 311 15.70 -31.02 17.97
N LEU A 312 15.23 -30.71 19.18
CA LEU A 312 13.93 -30.06 19.38
C LEU A 312 13.88 -28.68 18.75
N ILE A 313 14.92 -27.86 18.97
CA ILE A 313 15.03 -26.54 18.33
C ILE A 313 15.14 -26.71 16.81
N GLY A 314 15.85 -27.72 16.32
CA GLY A 314 15.99 -27.97 14.88
C GLY A 314 14.67 -28.33 14.17
N TYR A 315 13.84 -29.17 14.80
CA TYR A 315 12.51 -29.47 14.27
C TYR A 315 11.56 -28.27 14.36
N SER A 316 11.62 -27.53 15.47
CA SER A 316 10.83 -26.30 15.65
C SER A 316 11.20 -25.26 14.60
N LEU A 317 12.50 -25.09 14.33
CA LEU A 317 13.00 -24.19 13.30
C LEU A 317 12.51 -24.57 11.91
N LEU A 318 12.49 -25.86 11.56
CA LEU A 318 11.90 -26.32 10.29
C LEU A 318 10.41 -25.96 10.19
N LEU A 319 9.65 -26.19 11.26
CA LEU A 319 8.23 -25.83 11.29
C LEU A 319 8.02 -24.33 11.11
N LEU A 320 8.78 -23.49 11.82
CA LEU A 320 8.70 -22.04 11.71
C LEU A 320 9.05 -21.55 10.29
N VAL A 321 10.08 -22.12 9.65
CA VAL A 321 10.44 -21.79 8.26
C VAL A 321 9.33 -22.18 7.28
N ILE A 322 8.65 -23.32 7.49
CA ILE A 322 7.49 -23.72 6.67
C ILE A 322 6.36 -22.70 6.83
N LEU A 323 6.02 -22.31 8.07
CA LEU A 323 4.98 -21.31 8.34
C LEU A 323 5.32 -19.96 7.71
N GLN A 324 6.58 -19.52 7.80
CA GLN A 324 7.08 -18.29 7.17
C GLN A 324 6.90 -18.31 5.65
N VAL A 325 7.20 -19.44 5.00
CA VAL A 325 7.05 -19.57 3.54
C VAL A 325 5.57 -19.55 3.14
N ILE A 326 4.71 -20.22 3.90
CA ILE A 326 3.26 -20.23 3.64
C ILE A 326 2.67 -18.82 3.81
N LEU A 327 2.98 -18.16 4.92
CA LEU A 327 2.52 -16.80 5.19
C LEU A 327 3.03 -15.82 4.13
N GLY A 328 4.31 -15.94 3.74
CA GLY A 328 4.88 -15.19 2.65
C GLY A 328 4.13 -15.39 1.34
N ALA A 329 3.82 -16.63 0.96
CA ALA A 329 3.06 -16.94 -0.25
C ALA A 329 1.64 -16.36 -0.21
N GLN A 330 0.96 -16.39 0.94
CA GLN A 330 -0.36 -15.81 1.09
C GLN A 330 -0.36 -14.28 0.89
N ILE A 331 0.67 -13.59 1.39
CA ILE A 331 0.89 -12.16 1.13
C ILE A 331 1.09 -11.92 -0.37
N VAL A 332 1.81 -12.80 -1.08
CA VAL A 332 2.05 -12.65 -2.53
C VAL A 332 0.76 -12.78 -3.35
N TYR A 333 -0.06 -13.77 -3.03
CA TYR A 333 -1.24 -14.12 -3.82
C TYR A 333 -2.53 -13.44 -3.34
N GLY A 334 -2.45 -12.53 -2.37
CA GLY A 334 -3.62 -11.82 -1.85
C GLY A 334 -4.69 -12.76 -1.27
N LEU A 335 -4.27 -13.88 -0.65
CA LEU A 335 -5.19 -14.90 -0.13
C LEU A 335 -5.73 -14.59 1.27
N PHE A 336 -5.79 -13.31 1.66
CA PHE A 336 -6.41 -12.85 2.91
C PHE A 336 -7.16 -11.54 2.72
#